data_AF-A0A929HBX2-F1
#
_entry.id   AF-A0A929HBX2-F1
#
_cell.length_a   1.000
_cell.length_b   1.000
_cell.length_c   1.000
_cell.angle_alpha   90.00
_cell.angle_beta   90.00
_cell.angle_gamma   90.00
#
_symmetry.space_group_name_H-M   'P 1'
#
loop_
_entity.id
_entity.type
_entity.pdbx_description
1 polymer ?
#
loop_
_entity_poly.entity_id
_entity_poly.type
_entity_poly.pdbx_seq_one_letter_code
_entity_poly.pdbx_strand_id
1 'polypeptide(L)'
;LADWRAEGLALGIHLAWMRKHFWKTALTVSFPRLRPAAGEFQPIINVTERDLTHLIFALRIFDPDVGIILSTREEARYRNGMIGLGPTRYSAGSCTAPGGYSHPELSGEQFSIGDQRTITEVCAAIKQKGYDPVRKDWDAGFQMTENR
;
A
#
# COMPACT_ATOMS: atom_id res chain seq x y z
N LEU A 1 -3.23 9.25 -13.18
CA LEU A 1 -2.90 10.61 -13.65
C LEU A 1 -2.91 10.59 -15.16
N ALA A 2 -2.22 9.63 -15.77
CA ALA A 2 -2.47 9.19 -17.14
C ALA A 2 -3.13 7.80 -17.18
N ASP A 3 -3.10 7.16 -18.34
CA ASP A 3 -3.56 5.78 -18.53
C ASP A 3 -2.79 4.84 -17.59
N TRP A 4 -3.53 4.08 -16.80
CA TRP A 4 -2.96 3.30 -15.72
C TRP A 4 -2.09 2.14 -16.24
N ARG A 5 -2.30 1.66 -17.47
CA ARG A 5 -1.48 0.60 -18.07
C ARG A 5 -0.13 1.15 -18.50
N ALA A 6 -0.11 2.33 -19.13
CA ALA A 6 1.11 3.03 -19.49
C ALA A 6 1.96 3.37 -18.24
N GLU A 7 1.31 3.89 -17.21
CA GLU A 7 1.95 4.19 -15.91
C GLU A 7 2.51 2.91 -15.26
N GLY A 8 1.75 1.81 -15.28
CA GLY A 8 2.18 0.50 -14.78
C GLY A 8 3.38 -0.08 -15.53
N LEU A 9 3.40 0.06 -16.87
CA LEU A 9 4.54 -0.36 -17.68
C LEU A 9 5.80 0.46 -17.38
N ALA A 10 5.66 1.79 -17.32
CA ALA A 10 6.76 2.68 -16.98
C ALA A 10 7.33 2.38 -15.58
N LEU A 11 6.46 2.11 -14.62
CA LEU A 11 6.83 1.67 -13.28
C LEU A 11 7.59 0.34 -13.29
N GLY A 12 7.14 -0.65 -14.07
CA GLY A 12 7.84 -1.93 -14.22
C GLY A 12 9.25 -1.78 -14.82
N ILE A 13 9.39 -0.95 -15.87
CA ILE A 13 10.68 -0.62 -16.47
C ILE A 13 11.60 0.05 -15.44
N HIS A 14 11.08 1.03 -14.70
CA HIS A 14 11.84 1.72 -13.67
C HIS A 14 12.28 0.75 -12.55
N LEU A 15 11.38 -0.14 -12.11
CA LEU A 15 11.69 -1.15 -11.11
C LEU A 15 12.81 -2.10 -11.57
N ALA A 16 12.74 -2.59 -12.82
CA ALA A 16 13.81 -3.41 -13.39
C ALA A 16 15.15 -2.67 -13.45
N TRP A 17 15.13 -1.38 -13.80
CA TRP A 17 16.33 -0.55 -13.77
C TRP A 17 16.89 -0.41 -12.35
N MET A 18 16.03 -0.14 -11.35
CA MET A 18 16.45 -0.07 -9.95
C MET A 18 17.04 -1.38 -9.44
N ARG A 19 16.43 -2.53 -9.76
CA ARG A 19 16.95 -3.87 -9.40
C ARG A 19 18.36 -4.09 -9.94
N LYS A 20 18.64 -3.63 -11.16
CA LYS A 20 19.97 -3.77 -11.79
C LYS A 20 21.03 -2.89 -11.13
N HIS A 21 20.69 -1.66 -10.74
CA HIS A 21 21.67 -0.68 -10.25
C HIS A 21 21.80 -0.64 -8.73
N PHE A 22 20.74 -1.02 -8.00
CA PHE A 22 20.62 -0.93 -6.55
C PHE A 22 20.20 -2.27 -5.94
N TRP A 23 20.88 -3.34 -6.31
CA TRP A 23 20.51 -4.71 -5.91
C TRP A 23 20.55 -4.98 -4.40
N LYS A 24 21.28 -4.16 -3.62
CA LYS A 24 21.34 -4.23 -2.15
C LYS A 24 20.24 -3.43 -1.44
N THR A 25 19.18 -3.06 -2.15
CA THR A 25 18.08 -2.24 -1.61
C THR A 25 16.77 -3.01 -1.63
N ALA A 26 16.04 -2.96 -0.52
CA ALA A 26 14.66 -3.43 -0.47
C ALA A 26 13.75 -2.40 -1.15
N LEU A 27 13.08 -2.81 -2.21
CA LEU A 27 12.19 -1.95 -2.99
C LEU A 27 10.73 -2.17 -2.58
N THR A 28 9.97 -1.08 -2.58
CA THR A 28 8.52 -1.11 -2.33
C THR A 28 7.78 -0.24 -3.33
N VAL A 29 6.59 -0.68 -3.69
CA VAL A 29 5.69 0.02 -4.61
C VAL A 29 4.36 0.23 -3.94
N SER A 30 3.84 1.44 -4.09
CA SER A 30 2.51 1.83 -3.62
C SER A 30 1.63 2.19 -4.80
N PHE A 31 0.33 1.90 -4.70
CA PHE A 31 -0.66 2.24 -5.72
C PHE A 31 -1.73 3.19 -5.16
N PRO A 32 -1.37 4.43 -4.79
CA PRO A 32 -2.35 5.36 -4.26
C PRO A 32 -3.31 5.81 -5.36
N ARG A 33 -4.58 5.38 -5.29
CA ARG A 33 -5.63 5.97 -6.14
C ARG A 33 -5.92 7.40 -5.70
N LEU A 34 -6.29 8.23 -6.67
CA LEU A 34 -6.75 9.59 -6.39
C LEU A 34 -8.01 9.52 -5.51
N ARG A 35 -8.03 10.38 -4.49
CA ARG A 35 -9.15 10.54 -3.55
C ARG A 35 -9.56 12.01 -3.53
N PRO A 36 -10.83 12.31 -3.20
CA PRO A 36 -11.24 13.68 -2.97
C PRO A 36 -10.32 14.37 -1.96
N ALA A 37 -9.87 15.57 -2.33
CA ALA A 37 -9.03 16.47 -1.54
C ALA A 37 -9.41 17.93 -1.87
N ALA A 38 -8.99 18.88 -1.03
CA ALA A 38 -9.21 20.30 -1.29
C ALA A 38 -8.55 20.71 -2.62
N GLY A 39 -9.27 21.46 -3.47
CA GLY A 39 -8.78 21.94 -4.76
C GLY A 39 -9.47 21.35 -6.01
N GLU A 40 -10.57 20.61 -5.85
CA GLU A 40 -11.50 20.20 -6.94
C GLU A 40 -10.86 19.49 -8.14
N PHE A 41 -9.65 18.93 -7.99
CA PHE A 41 -8.98 18.24 -9.09
C PHE A 41 -9.77 17.00 -9.51
N GLN A 42 -10.20 16.97 -10.78
CA GLN A 42 -10.90 15.84 -11.37
C GLN A 42 -9.92 14.92 -12.09
N PRO A 43 -9.87 13.62 -11.77
CA PRO A 43 -9.02 12.67 -12.47
C PRO A 43 -9.36 12.61 -13.96
N ILE A 44 -8.34 12.70 -14.82
CA ILE A 44 -8.48 12.50 -16.27
C ILE A 44 -8.98 11.09 -16.57
N ILE A 45 -8.54 10.11 -15.77
CA ILE A 45 -8.93 8.70 -15.86
C ILE A 45 -9.31 8.21 -14.46
N ASN A 46 -10.50 7.64 -14.36
CA ASN A 46 -10.96 6.98 -13.15
C ASN A 46 -10.40 5.55 -13.09
N VAL A 47 -9.59 5.25 -12.07
CA VAL A 47 -9.00 3.92 -11.87
C VAL A 47 -9.88 3.12 -10.92
N THR A 48 -10.52 2.07 -11.45
CA THR A 48 -11.42 1.22 -10.67
C THR A 48 -10.67 0.24 -9.77
N GLU A 49 -11.37 -0.43 -8.85
CA GLU A 49 -10.80 -1.53 -8.06
C GLU A 49 -10.28 -2.66 -8.95
N ARG A 50 -10.96 -2.94 -10.07
CA ARG A 50 -10.53 -3.94 -11.05
C ARG A 50 -9.20 -3.56 -11.69
N ASP A 51 -9.04 -2.30 -12.08
CA ASP A 51 -7.80 -1.78 -12.68
C ASP A 51 -6.64 -1.82 -11.68
N LEU A 52 -6.90 -1.39 -10.44
CA LEU A 52 -5.92 -1.46 -9.35
C LEU A 52 -5.50 -2.92 -9.07
N THR A 53 -6.46 -3.83 -9.01
CA THR A 53 -6.20 -5.27 -8.80
C THR A 53 -5.33 -5.83 -9.92
N HIS A 54 -5.64 -5.46 -11.17
CA HIS A 54 -4.84 -5.86 -12.33
C HIS A 54 -3.39 -5.38 -12.19
N LEU A 55 -3.16 -4.10 -11.87
CA LEU A 55 -1.81 -3.58 -11.66
C LEU A 55 -1.05 -4.32 -10.56
N ILE A 56 -1.70 -4.56 -9.41
CA ILE A 56 -1.10 -5.27 -8.28
C ILE A 56 -0.67 -6.68 -8.71
N PHE A 57 -1.53 -7.41 -9.42
CA PHE A 57 -1.22 -8.78 -9.86
C PHE A 57 -0.17 -8.81 -10.96
N ALA A 58 -0.25 -7.91 -11.93
CA ALA A 58 0.78 -7.77 -12.96
C ALA A 58 2.15 -7.51 -12.33
N LEU A 59 2.23 -6.61 -11.33
CA LEU A 59 3.48 -6.33 -10.63
C LEU A 59 3.94 -7.53 -9.79
N ARG A 60 3.03 -8.23 -9.11
CA ARG A 60 3.36 -9.43 -8.32
C ARG A 60 3.92 -10.56 -9.20
N ILE A 61 3.44 -10.70 -10.43
CA ILE A 61 3.97 -11.66 -11.40
C ILE A 61 5.34 -11.18 -11.93
N PHE A 62 5.48 -9.88 -12.18
CA PHE A 62 6.69 -9.30 -12.75
C PHE A 62 7.89 -9.27 -11.78
N ASP A 63 7.67 -8.83 -10.54
CA ASP A 63 8.69 -8.78 -9.48
C ASP A 63 8.10 -9.40 -8.20
N PRO A 64 8.29 -10.71 -7.97
CA PRO A 64 7.73 -11.41 -6.82
C PRO A 64 8.33 -10.96 -5.48
N ASP A 65 9.49 -10.32 -5.49
CA ASP A 65 10.21 -9.88 -4.29
C ASP A 65 9.87 -8.43 -3.88
N VAL A 66 9.16 -7.68 -4.73
CA VAL A 66 8.83 -6.30 -4.42
C VAL A 66 7.78 -6.22 -3.31
N GLY A 67 8.02 -5.34 -2.35
CA GLY A 67 7.01 -5.01 -1.34
C GLY A 67 5.87 -4.23 -1.98
N ILE A 68 4.62 -4.65 -1.79
CA ILE A 68 3.45 -3.95 -2.31
C ILE A 68 2.63 -3.41 -1.14
N ILE A 69 2.40 -2.10 -1.13
CA ILE A 69 1.70 -1.40 -0.06
C ILE A 69 0.27 -1.07 -0.49
N LEU A 70 -0.71 -1.55 0.28
CA LEU A 70 -2.12 -1.16 0.15
C LEU A 70 -2.52 -0.19 1.27
N SER A 71 -2.65 1.09 0.90
CA SER A 71 -2.89 2.18 1.85
C SER A 71 -4.34 2.26 2.33
N THR A 72 -4.58 3.08 3.36
CA THR A 72 -5.91 3.43 3.90
C THR A 72 -6.75 4.32 2.97
N ARG A 73 -6.26 4.68 1.77
CA ARG A 73 -7.06 5.31 0.70
C ARG A 73 -8.14 4.37 0.16
N GLU A 74 -7.92 3.06 0.30
CA GLU A 74 -8.80 2.01 -0.17
C GLU A 74 -9.79 1.59 0.91
N GLU A 75 -10.99 1.14 0.52
CA GLU A 75 -12.03 0.74 1.47
C GLU A 75 -11.70 -0.57 2.19
N ALA A 76 -12.13 -0.68 3.44
CA ALA A 76 -11.94 -1.88 4.26
C ALA A 76 -12.39 -3.17 3.55
N ARG A 77 -13.52 -3.13 2.83
CA ARG A 77 -14.05 -4.26 2.05
C ARG A 77 -13.04 -4.76 1.01
N TYR A 78 -12.52 -3.86 0.18
CA TYR A 78 -11.54 -4.19 -0.86
C TYR A 78 -10.22 -4.66 -0.23
N ARG A 79 -9.73 -3.94 0.77
CA ARG A 79 -8.49 -4.28 1.48
C ARG A 79 -8.53 -5.68 2.08
N ASN A 80 -9.64 -6.04 2.74
CA ASN A 80 -9.85 -7.37 3.31
C ASN A 80 -9.92 -8.46 2.22
N GLY A 81 -10.49 -8.15 1.05
CA GLY A 81 -10.53 -9.05 -0.10
C GLY A 81 -9.15 -9.32 -0.71
N MET A 82 -8.23 -8.37 -0.62
CA MET A 82 -6.87 -8.48 -1.17
C MET A 82 -5.88 -9.21 -0.25
N ILE A 83 -6.26 -9.50 1.00
CA ILE A 83 -5.39 -10.21 1.95
C ILE A 83 -5.04 -11.59 1.37
N GLY A 84 -3.74 -11.82 1.18
CA GLY A 84 -3.22 -13.07 0.63
C GLY A 84 -3.08 -13.13 -0.89
N LEU A 85 -3.50 -12.09 -1.63
CA LEU A 85 -3.51 -12.13 -3.10
C LEU A 85 -2.36 -11.38 -3.78
N GLY A 86 -1.78 -10.36 -3.13
CA GLY A 86 -0.74 -9.55 -3.78
C GLY A 86 -0.05 -8.54 -2.88
N PRO A 87 -0.78 -7.69 -2.13
CA PRO A 87 -0.17 -6.77 -1.18
C PRO A 87 0.58 -7.50 -0.08
N THR A 88 1.75 -6.99 0.28
CA THR A 88 2.58 -7.53 1.39
C THR A 88 2.57 -6.62 2.61
N ARG A 89 2.13 -5.36 2.47
CA ARG A 89 2.04 -4.39 3.56
C ARG A 89 0.72 -3.62 3.51
N TYR A 90 0.15 -3.38 4.68
CA TYR A 90 -1.10 -2.66 4.87
C TYR A 90 -0.89 -1.48 5.82
N SER A 91 -1.23 -0.26 5.39
CA SER A 91 -1.24 0.90 6.28
C SER A 91 -2.44 0.81 7.25
N ALA A 92 -2.31 1.23 8.50
CA ALA A 92 -3.43 1.22 9.44
C ALA A 92 -3.32 2.42 10.40
N GLY A 93 -4.45 2.88 10.93
CA GLY A 93 -4.49 4.04 11.83
C GLY A 93 -3.87 5.30 11.21
N SER A 94 -4.10 5.55 9.92
CA SER A 94 -3.58 6.75 9.25
C SER A 94 -4.31 7.99 9.76
N CYS A 95 -3.56 9.05 10.08
CA CYS A 95 -4.08 10.39 10.25
C CYS A 95 -3.44 11.26 9.16
N THR A 96 -4.27 11.83 8.30
CA THR A 96 -3.82 12.60 7.11
C THR A 96 -3.80 14.11 7.35
N ALA A 97 -4.14 14.54 8.57
CA ALA A 97 -4.03 15.92 9.02
C ALA A 97 -2.63 16.16 9.64
N PRO A 98 -1.91 17.24 9.29
CA PRO A 98 -0.68 17.62 9.96
C PRO A 98 -0.91 17.76 11.47
N GLY A 99 -0.18 17.01 12.29
CA GLY A 99 -0.35 17.03 13.76
C GLY A 99 -1.60 16.30 14.28
N GLY A 100 -2.38 15.65 13.42
CA GLY A 100 -3.68 15.09 13.79
C GLY A 100 -3.65 13.90 14.76
N TYR A 101 -2.48 13.26 14.95
CA TYR A 101 -2.30 12.26 16.02
C TYR A 101 -2.27 12.88 17.42
N SER A 102 -1.93 14.17 17.54
CA SER A 102 -1.85 14.91 18.81
C SER A 102 -2.97 15.94 18.95
N HIS A 103 -3.51 16.43 17.84
CA HIS A 103 -4.57 17.43 17.77
C HIS A 103 -5.62 17.01 16.73
N PRO A 104 -6.60 16.18 17.10
CA PRO A 104 -7.60 15.65 16.17
C PRO A 104 -8.51 16.72 15.54
N GLU A 105 -8.44 17.96 16.03
CA GLU A 105 -9.27 19.09 15.58
C GLU A 105 -8.61 19.96 14.49
N LEU A 106 -7.39 19.62 14.06
CA LEU A 106 -6.73 20.32 12.96
C LEU A 106 -7.39 19.96 11.61
N SER A 107 -8.14 20.91 11.06
CA SER A 107 -8.62 20.86 9.68
C SER A 107 -7.45 20.94 8.70
N GLY A 108 -7.44 20.08 7.68
CA GLY A 108 -6.38 20.04 6.67
C GLY A 108 -5.97 18.63 6.23
N GLU A 109 -6.93 17.71 6.09
CA GLU A 109 -6.64 16.37 5.59
C GLU A 109 -6.08 16.46 4.16
N GLN A 110 -4.92 15.84 3.92
CA GLN A 110 -4.31 15.78 2.59
C GLN A 110 -5.20 15.02 1.58
N PHE A 111 -5.96 14.03 2.06
CA PHE A 111 -6.92 13.25 1.29
C PHE A 111 -7.91 12.52 2.23
N SER A 112 -9.08 12.20 1.69
CA SER A 112 -10.09 11.37 2.38
C SER A 112 -9.63 9.92 2.56
N ILE A 113 -9.71 9.44 3.80
CA ILE A 113 -9.37 8.07 4.20
C ILE A 113 -10.54 7.12 3.86
N GLY A 114 -10.25 6.03 3.16
CA GLY A 114 -11.21 4.96 2.83
C GLY A 114 -11.33 3.87 3.89
N ASP A 115 -10.34 3.72 4.77
CA ASP A 115 -10.35 2.78 5.89
C ASP A 115 -9.83 3.44 7.17
N GLN A 116 -10.76 3.77 8.07
CA GLN A 116 -10.49 4.44 9.34
C GLN A 116 -10.21 3.48 10.50
N ARG A 117 -10.17 2.16 10.23
CA ARG A 117 -9.92 1.16 11.27
C ARG A 117 -8.56 1.36 11.94
N THR A 118 -8.55 1.09 13.23
CA THR A 118 -7.35 1.06 14.06
C THR A 118 -6.41 -0.07 13.63
N ILE A 119 -5.15 0.01 14.08
CA ILE A 119 -4.16 -1.05 13.87
C ILE A 119 -4.67 -2.40 14.39
N THR A 120 -5.34 -2.42 15.54
CA THR A 120 -5.87 -3.63 16.16
C THR A 120 -6.92 -4.31 15.28
N GLU A 121 -7.85 -3.53 14.73
CA GLU A 121 -8.92 -4.03 13.86
C GLU A 121 -8.37 -4.55 12.52
N VAL A 122 -7.41 -3.85 11.92
CA VAL A 122 -6.74 -4.34 10.69
C VAL A 122 -5.98 -5.63 10.97
N CYS A 123 -5.28 -5.73 12.10
CA CYS A 123 -4.61 -6.97 12.50
C CYS A 123 -5.60 -8.12 12.72
N ALA A 124 -6.75 -7.86 13.34
CA ALA A 124 -7.79 -8.87 13.51
C ALA A 124 -8.33 -9.37 12.17
N ALA A 125 -8.55 -8.48 11.19
CA ALA A 125 -8.98 -8.87 9.85
C ALA A 125 -7.95 -9.75 9.12
N ILE A 126 -6.65 -9.46 9.28
CA ILE A 126 -5.56 -10.30 8.75
C ILE A 126 -5.56 -11.69 9.40
N LYS A 127 -5.70 -11.75 10.73
CA LYS A 127 -5.80 -13.03 11.47
C LYS A 127 -7.01 -13.85 11.07
N GLN A 128 -8.16 -13.22 10.86
CA GLN A 128 -9.38 -13.91 10.42
C GLN A 128 -9.21 -14.59 9.05
N LYS A 129 -8.30 -14.08 8.20
CA LYS A 129 -7.93 -14.68 6.92
C LYS A 129 -6.86 -15.78 7.03
N GLY A 130 -6.40 -16.10 8.23
CA GLY A 130 -5.38 -17.13 8.48
C GLY A 130 -3.94 -16.64 8.36
N TYR A 131 -3.70 -15.33 8.35
CA TYR A 131 -2.36 -14.75 8.26
C TYR A 131 -1.92 -14.15 9.60
N ASP A 132 -0.61 -14.12 9.85
CA ASP A 132 -0.05 -13.46 11.04
C ASP A 132 0.40 -12.02 10.73
N PRO A 133 -0.22 -10.99 11.33
CA PRO A 133 0.17 -9.61 11.10
C PRO A 133 1.47 -9.26 11.85
N VAL A 134 2.55 -9.04 11.11
CA VAL A 134 3.83 -8.55 11.65
C VAL A 134 3.86 -7.02 11.61
N ARG A 135 4.13 -6.40 12.78
CA ARG A 135 4.21 -4.93 12.93
C ARG A 135 5.64 -4.40 13.04
N LYS A 136 6.61 -5.28 13.28
CA LYS A 136 8.03 -4.98 13.42
C LYS A 136 8.82 -6.07 12.68
N ASP A 137 9.32 -5.77 11.49
CA ASP A 137 10.19 -6.68 10.70
C ASP A 137 11.69 -6.40 10.94
N TRP A 138 12.01 -5.43 11.80
CA TRP A 138 13.37 -4.99 12.13
C TRP A 138 13.82 -5.34 13.56
N ASP A 139 12.97 -5.99 14.36
CA ASP A 139 13.38 -6.39 15.72
C ASP A 139 14.50 -7.43 15.62
N ALA A 140 15.56 -7.27 16.40
CA ALA A 140 16.72 -8.16 16.38
C ALA A 140 16.33 -9.62 16.63
N GLY A 141 15.24 -9.85 17.38
CA GLY A 141 14.67 -11.19 17.60
C GLY A 141 14.17 -11.90 16.34
N PHE A 142 13.87 -11.17 15.25
CA PHE A 142 13.48 -11.72 13.94
C PHE A 142 14.61 -11.72 12.90
N GLN A 143 15.76 -11.14 13.21
CA GLN A 143 16.94 -11.07 12.33
C GLN A 143 18.00 -12.13 12.65
N MET A 144 17.68 -13.10 13.52
CA MET A 144 18.57 -14.20 13.85
C MET A 144 18.84 -15.04 12.59
N THR A 145 19.97 -14.77 11.94
CA THR A 145 20.61 -15.72 11.04
C THR A 145 20.93 -16.96 11.85
N GLU A 146 20.19 -18.05 11.64
CA GLU A 146 20.71 -19.37 11.95
C GLU A 146 22.03 -19.50 11.18
N ASN A 147 23.15 -19.40 11.90
CA ASN A 147 24.42 -19.94 11.43
C ASN A 147 24.23 -21.45 11.35
N ARG A 148 23.86 -21.94 10.17
CA ARG A 148 24.08 -23.32 9.74
C ARG A 148 25.14 -23.35 8.67
#